data_AF-A0A3B8XL12-F1
#
_entry.id   AF-A0A3B8XL12-F1
#
_cell.length_a   1.000
_cell.length_b   1.000
_cell.length_c   1.000
_cell.angle_alpha   90.00
_cell.angle_beta   90.00
_cell.angle_gamma   90.00
#
_symmetry.space_group_name_H-M   'P 1'
#
loop_
_entity.id
_entity.type
_entity.pdbx_description
1 polymer ?
#
loop_
_entity_poly.entity_id
_entity_poly.type
_entity_poly.pdbx_seq_one_letter_code
_entity_poly.pdbx_strand_id
1 'polypeptide(L)'
;MNTPAGARNTRSDMHLPYAIIASGTLIAIAIVVAALASGGGNGMMPNPQGGIWVESGDTLYLCQARPKGPAPCVNLADGTTLSFGDISR
;
A
#
# COMPACT_ATOMS: atom_id res chain seq x y z
N MET A 1 -45.91 2.74 48.00
CA MET A 1 -45.34 1.81 46.99
C MET A 1 -44.64 2.67 45.96
N ASN A 2 -43.30 2.72 45.99
CA ASN A 2 -42.52 3.60 45.14
C ASN A 2 -41.66 2.73 44.21
N THR A 3 -41.95 2.74 42.91
CA THR A 3 -41.19 2.01 41.89
C THR A 3 -40.07 2.91 41.35
N PRO A 4 -38.79 2.50 41.34
CA PRO A 4 -37.73 3.30 40.75
C PRO A 4 -37.69 3.08 39.24
N ALA A 5 -38.29 4.02 38.49
CA ALA A 5 -38.07 4.17 37.06
C ALA A 5 -36.70 4.86 36.84
N GLY A 6 -35.62 4.08 36.70
CA GLY A 6 -34.30 4.68 36.51
C GLY A 6 -33.21 3.81 35.88
N ALA A 7 -33.46 2.53 35.58
CA ALA A 7 -32.38 1.60 35.22
C ALA A 7 -32.15 1.42 33.69
N ARG A 8 -32.93 2.05 32.83
CA ARG A 8 -32.93 1.74 31.39
C ARG A 8 -32.14 2.73 30.50
N ASN A 9 -31.80 3.91 31.01
CA ASN A 9 -31.16 4.96 30.20
C ASN A 9 -29.62 4.92 30.22
N THR A 10 -28.99 4.37 31.27
CA THR A 10 -27.53 4.39 31.43
C THR A 10 -26.76 3.36 30.59
N ARG A 11 -27.43 2.30 30.10
CA ARG A 11 -26.75 1.23 29.35
C ARG A 11 -26.47 1.61 27.90
N SER A 12 -27.42 2.26 27.23
CA SER A 12 -27.25 2.69 25.82
C SER A 12 -26.24 3.82 25.65
N ASP A 13 -26.16 4.75 26.61
CA ASP A 13 -25.25 5.91 26.55
C ASP A 13 -23.77 5.54 26.69
N MET A 14 -23.42 4.41 27.32
CA MET A 14 -22.03 3.92 27.37
C MET A 14 -21.60 3.13 26.13
N HIS A 15 -22.54 2.54 25.38
CA HIS A 15 -22.23 1.76 24.19
C HIS A 15 -21.87 2.64 22.98
N LEU A 16 -22.47 3.82 22.87
CA LEU A 16 -22.22 4.75 21.78
C LEU A 16 -20.78 5.29 21.75
N PRO A 17 -20.20 5.83 22.85
CA PRO A 17 -18.81 6.26 22.86
C PRO A 17 -17.84 5.09 22.68
N TYR A 18 -18.14 3.92 23.25
CA TYR A 18 -17.32 2.72 23.05
C TYR A 18 -17.33 2.26 21.58
N ALA A 19 -18.49 2.27 20.93
CA ALA A 19 -18.62 1.93 19.52
C ALA A 19 -17.89 2.92 18.60
N ILE A 20 -17.88 4.22 18.95
CA ILE A 20 -17.11 5.25 18.24
C ILE A 20 -15.61 5.00 18.38
N ILE A 21 -15.13 4.72 19.59
CA ILE A 21 -13.71 4.44 19.83
C ILE A 21 -13.30 3.14 19.11
N ALA A 22 -14.10 2.07 19.24
CA ALA A 22 -13.84 0.79 18.57
C ALA A 22 -13.80 0.95 17.04
N SER A 23 -14.78 1.64 16.45
CA SER A 23 -14.79 1.88 14.99
C SER A 23 -13.61 2.75 14.54
N GLY A 24 -13.28 3.82 15.28
CA GLY A 24 -12.12 4.65 15.01
C GLY A 24 -10.80 3.86 15.04
N THR A 25 -10.62 3.00 16.04
CA THR A 25 -9.41 2.15 16.13
C THR A 25 -9.31 1.15 14.98
N LEU A 26 -10.42 0.53 14.57
CA LEU A 26 -10.43 -0.39 13.44
C LEU A 26 -10.08 0.31 12.12
N ILE A 27 -10.60 1.52 11.90
CA ILE A 27 -10.27 2.32 10.70
C ILE A 27 -8.78 2.68 10.70
N ALA A 28 -8.24 3.14 11.83
CA ALA A 28 -6.82 3.46 11.95
C ALA A 28 -5.92 2.25 11.65
N ILE A 29 -6.26 1.08 12.18
CA ILE A 29 -5.55 -0.18 11.89
C ILE A 29 -5.64 -0.52 10.40
N ALA A 30 -6.83 -0.40 9.80
CA ALA A 30 -7.02 -0.70 8.38
C ALA A 30 -6.16 0.20 7.48
N ILE A 31 -6.04 1.49 7.81
CA ILE A 31 -5.19 2.43 7.07
C ILE A 31 -3.72 2.02 7.18
N VAL A 32 -3.26 1.69 8.39
CA VAL A 32 -1.87 1.25 8.61
C VAL A 32 -1.59 -0.04 7.84
N VAL A 33 -2.45 -1.05 7.95
CA VAL A 33 -2.29 -2.32 7.22
C VAL A 33 -2.30 -2.11 5.72
N ALA A 34 -3.18 -1.26 5.18
CA ALA A 34 -3.21 -0.94 3.76
C ALA A 34 -1.91 -0.28 3.30
N ALA A 35 -1.38 0.67 4.08
CA ALA A 35 -0.11 1.34 3.77
C ALA A 35 1.08 0.35 3.77
N LEU A 36 1.13 -0.56 4.74
CA LEU A 36 2.16 -1.61 4.77
C LEU A 36 2.01 -2.60 3.62
N ALA A 37 0.77 -2.94 3.24
CA ALA A 37 0.50 -3.86 2.13
C ALA A 37 0.84 -3.24 0.75
N SER A 38 0.77 -1.92 0.61
CA SER A 38 1.15 -1.22 -0.62
C SER A 38 2.67 -1.09 -0.83
N GLY A 39 3.49 -1.34 0.19
CA GLY A 39 4.94 -1.06 0.18
C GLY A 39 5.85 -2.08 -0.51
N GLY A 40 5.36 -2.88 -1.46
CA GLY A 40 6.19 -3.96 -2.04
C GLY A 40 5.79 -4.44 -3.43
N GLY A 41 5.05 -3.62 -4.18
CA GLY A 41 4.73 -3.95 -5.56
C GLY A 41 5.88 -3.56 -6.48
N ASN A 42 6.59 -4.54 -7.04
CA ASN A 42 7.52 -4.34 -8.15
C ASN A 42 6.72 -3.79 -9.35
N GLY A 43 6.61 -2.47 -9.44
CA GLY A 43 5.69 -1.78 -10.32
C GLY A 43 6.25 -1.71 -11.73
N MET A 44 5.52 -2.27 -12.69
CA MET A 44 5.85 -2.10 -14.11
C MET A 44 4.88 -1.10 -14.73
N MET A 45 5.40 0.03 -15.23
CA MET A 45 4.60 1.07 -15.89
C MET A 45 5.13 1.34 -17.30
N PRO A 46 4.28 1.48 -18.33
CA PRO A 46 4.75 1.84 -19.66
C PRO A 46 5.36 3.25 -19.67
N ASN A 47 6.51 3.41 -20.33
CA ASN A 47 7.12 4.72 -20.53
C ASN A 47 6.60 5.36 -21.83
N PRO A 48 5.99 6.57 -21.80
CA PRO A 48 5.53 7.25 -23.01
C PRO A 48 6.63 7.57 -24.03
N GLN A 49 7.91 7.62 -23.61
CA GLN A 49 9.05 7.79 -24.52
C GLN A 49 9.57 6.46 -25.12
N GLY A 50 8.91 5.34 -24.79
CA GLY A 50 9.31 3.98 -25.17
C GLY A 50 9.96 3.21 -24.01
N GLY A 51 9.69 1.90 -23.95
CA GLY A 51 10.16 1.03 -22.88
C GLY A 51 9.19 0.90 -21.70
N ILE A 52 9.71 0.40 -20.57
CA ILE A 52 8.95 0.10 -19.36
C ILE A 52 9.73 0.62 -18.16
N TRP A 53 9.06 1.37 -17.29
CA TRP A 53 9.51 1.71 -15.95
C TRP A 53 9.35 0.49 -15.05
N VAL A 54 10.40 0.10 -14.36
CA VAL A 54 10.40 -1.02 -13.42
C VAL A 54 10.87 -0.46 -12.09
N GLU A 55 10.00 -0.49 -11.10
CA GLU A 55 10.33 -0.16 -9.72
C GLU A 55 10.68 -1.46 -8.99
N SER A 56 11.89 -1.53 -8.43
CA SER A 56 12.37 -2.66 -7.63
C SER A 56 13.08 -2.13 -6.39
N GLY A 57 12.55 -2.46 -5.22
CA GLY A 57 12.98 -1.85 -3.96
C GLY A 57 12.70 -0.34 -3.95
N ASP A 58 13.74 0.45 -3.67
CA ASP A 58 13.70 1.92 -3.65
C ASP A 58 14.39 2.52 -4.89
N THR A 59 14.34 1.80 -6.01
CA THR A 59 15.06 2.16 -7.24
C THR A 59 14.16 2.02 -8.45
N LEU A 60 14.23 3.04 -9.32
CA LEU A 60 13.49 3.09 -10.58
C LEU A 60 14.43 2.78 -11.75
N TYR A 61 14.05 1.80 -12.55
CA TYR A 61 14.78 1.38 -13.74
C TYR A 61 13.98 1.71 -15.00
N LEU A 62 14.65 2.16 -16.06
CA LEU A 62 14.07 2.27 -17.39
C LEU A 62 14.57 1.11 -18.25
N CYS A 63 13.67 0.19 -18.60
CA CYS A 63 13.95 -0.97 -19.42
C CYS A 63 13.51 -0.77 -20.86
N GLN A 64 14.42 -1.01 -21.81
CA GLN A 64 14.08 -0.98 -23.23
C GLN A 64 13.60 -2.35 -23.69
N ALA A 65 12.34 -2.44 -24.13
CA ALA A 65 11.79 -3.66 -24.69
C ALA A 65 12.56 -4.08 -25.94
N ARG A 66 13.14 -5.29 -25.94
CA ARG A 66 13.81 -5.87 -27.10
C ARG A 66 13.15 -7.18 -27.50
N PRO A 67 12.96 -7.44 -28.81
CA PRO A 67 12.32 -8.68 -29.27
C PRO A 67 13.22 -9.91 -29.16
N LYS A 68 14.53 -9.74 -28.97
CA LYS A 68 15.48 -10.83 -28.79
C LYS A 68 16.49 -10.50 -27.68
N GLY A 69 16.60 -11.41 -26.72
CA GLY A 69 17.52 -11.33 -25.59
C GLY A 69 16.97 -10.57 -24.39
N PRO A 70 17.72 -10.54 -23.28
CA PRO A 70 17.30 -9.84 -22.08
C PRO A 70 17.21 -8.32 -22.33
N ALA A 71 16.12 -7.71 -21.85
CA ALA A 71 15.89 -6.28 -21.97
C ALA A 71 16.94 -5.51 -21.14
N PRO A 72 17.72 -4.61 -21.75
CA PRO A 72 18.63 -3.75 -21.01
C PRO A 72 17.81 -2.72 -20.22
N CYS A 73 18.20 -2.52 -18.98
CA CYS A 73 17.60 -1.58 -18.05
C CYS A 73 18.67 -0.64 -17.52
N VAL A 74 18.33 0.62 -17.35
CA VAL A 74 19.20 1.62 -16.72
C VAL A 74 18.60 2.05 -15.39
N ASN A 75 19.41 2.05 -14.34
CA ASN A 75 19.06 2.64 -13.06
C ASN A 75 19.06 4.17 -13.21
N LEU A 76 17.95 4.82 -12.85
CA LEU A 76 17.84 6.27 -12.98
C LEU A 76 18.61 7.05 -11.91
N ALA A 77 18.97 6.42 -10.80
CA ALA A 77 19.69 7.07 -9.72
C ALA A 77 21.20 7.23 -10.02
N ASP A 78 21.82 6.19 -10.59
CA ASP A 78 23.28 6.14 -10.79
C ASP A 78 23.71 5.87 -12.23
N GLY A 79 22.77 5.63 -13.16
CA GLY A 79 23.05 5.35 -14.57
C GLY A 79 23.61 3.96 -14.84
N THR A 80 23.70 3.08 -13.84
CA THR A 80 24.17 1.71 -14.03
C THR A 80 23.22 0.91 -14.91
N THR A 81 23.77 -0.03 -15.68
CA THR A 81 22.99 -0.87 -16.58
C THR A 81 22.89 -2.30 -16.06
N LEU A 82 21.68 -2.82 -15.99
CA LEU A 82 21.36 -4.20 -15.59
C LEU A 82 20.44 -4.84 -16.62
N SER A 83 20.27 -6.15 -16.57
CA SER A 83 19.24 -6.81 -17.36
C SER A 83 17.93 -6.90 -16.56
N PHE A 84 16.79 -6.89 -17.26
CA PHE A 84 15.49 -7.06 -16.59
C PHE A 84 15.40 -8.34 -15.74
N GLY A 85 16.11 -9.40 -16.16
CA GLY A 85 16.17 -10.66 -15.41
C GLY A 85 16.93 -10.54 -14.08
N ASP A 86 17.84 -9.58 -13.96
CA ASP A 86 18.59 -9.31 -12.72
C ASP A 86 17.79 -8.45 -11.74
N ILE A 87 16.83 -7.66 -12.24
CA ILE A 87 15.98 -6.76 -11.43
C ILE A 87 14.79 -7.49 -10.81
N SER A 88 14.27 -8.51 -11.49
CA SER A 88 13.05 -9.24 -11.09
C SER A 88 13.30 -10.41 -10.13
N ARG A 89 14.52 -10.54 -9.59
CA ARG A 89 14.97 -11.69 -8.78
C ARG A 89 15.06 -11.32 -7.32
#